data_AF-A0A5J4TRA4-F1
#
_entry.id   AF-A0A5J4TRA4-F1
#
_cell.length_a   1.000
_cell.length_b   1.000
_cell.length_c   1.000
_cell.angle_alpha   90.00
_cell.angle_beta   90.00
_cell.angle_gamma   90.00
#
_symmetry.space_group_name_H-M   'P 1'
#
loop_
_entity.id
_entity.type
_entity.pdbx_description
1 polymer ?
#
loop_
_entity_poly.entity_id
_entity_poly.type
_entity_poly.pdbx_seq_one_letter_code
_entity_poly.pdbx_strand_id
1 'polypeptide(L)'
;PLGAGTVITFRAQTAEFLPIHVSDCAFIDCICELRIRPDENRQIGVGGAVGAFGKNLRVSFEYFRFINCTSSVQFLSASSQSVNSENGDQYTNILHSSQNEYIFQKESQASNSNEITKPVYQVDCAGGVIISTAGNRGIGRFEAKEKLAQYFKNQRKQSFDASVLVDELIQPYFKLDVCVFIKCNSIVNQLGNPIKVLESGGAIVHFDKVGARCEIKSDIFDDCRTTATITSGQPITTTNIADINSPFEPMWEREQRIGMHGTGLVIAHGTAKPIVKAYGTQFIRCDSILKDIYTLTSNTKLINTEKTQSELHQHDINYNQLQQQKSYIQDIIKPHIRPVIIQPSSEDISHLFLRQNSQSKDNLNVVLKKGRFSSKMISLQGTQLAVKGEGESLSSIMQKESSQHLFTLQDSQLDASEMRAELWGASASLIQCNGLERSIISGLRVGGNKLEYGITNGAAFEVTLGELVLIDVKVERMTLIQ
;
A
#
# COMPACT_ATOMS: atom_id res chain seq x y z
N PRO A 1 -1.00 5.62 10.27
CA PRO A 1 -1.89 5.46 9.09
C PRO A 1 -2.47 4.04 9.06
N LEU A 2 -3.72 3.94 8.65
CA LEU A 2 -4.29 2.65 8.26
C LEU A 2 -4.16 2.51 6.75
N GLY A 3 -4.29 1.29 6.27
CA GLY A 3 -4.33 1.08 4.84
C GLY A 3 -4.23 -0.36 4.42
N ALA A 4 -4.31 -0.53 3.12
CA ALA A 4 -4.32 -1.81 2.46
C ALA A 4 -3.56 -1.75 1.12
N GLY A 5 -2.97 -2.89 0.79
CA GLY A 5 -2.52 -3.23 -0.55
C GLY A 5 -2.98 -4.65 -0.88
N THR A 6 -3.41 -4.87 -2.13
CA THR A 6 -3.94 -6.17 -2.57
C THR A 6 -2.91 -7.28 -2.49
N VAL A 7 -1.67 -6.99 -2.87
CA VAL A 7 -0.58 -7.96 -2.88
C VAL A 7 0.15 -7.94 -1.55
N ILE A 8 0.67 -6.79 -1.14
CA ILE A 8 1.39 -6.68 0.13
C ILE A 8 0.80 -5.59 1.00
N THR A 9 0.53 -5.92 2.26
CA THR A 9 0.22 -4.96 3.30
C THR A 9 1.25 -5.07 4.44
N PHE A 10 2.05 -4.02 4.63
CA PHE A 10 2.99 -3.90 5.75
C PHE A 10 2.40 -3.02 6.85
N ARG A 11 2.49 -3.48 8.10
CA ARG A 11 1.97 -2.75 9.27
C ARG A 11 3.00 -2.72 10.39
N ALA A 12 3.83 -1.68 10.42
CA ALA A 12 4.79 -1.44 11.51
C ALA A 12 4.21 -0.47 12.55
N GLN A 13 3.51 -1.00 13.55
CA GLN A 13 2.89 -0.19 14.61
C GLN A 13 3.90 0.27 15.68
N THR A 14 5.00 -0.46 15.84
CA THR A 14 6.07 -0.19 16.81
C THR A 14 7.03 0.89 16.30
N ALA A 15 7.91 1.35 17.20
CA ALA A 15 9.03 2.22 16.82
C ALA A 15 10.21 1.41 16.25
N GLU A 16 10.12 0.08 16.26
CA GLU A 16 11.16 -0.80 15.72
C GLU A 16 11.19 -0.73 14.20
N PHE A 17 12.36 -1.02 13.68
CA PHE A 17 12.67 -0.90 12.27
C PHE A 17 12.06 -2.06 11.48
N LEU A 18 11.37 -1.74 10.38
CA LEU A 18 10.89 -2.74 9.44
C LEU A 18 11.64 -2.58 8.11
N PRO A 19 12.73 -3.35 7.88
CA PRO A 19 13.38 -3.43 6.59
C PRO A 19 12.56 -4.30 5.65
N ILE A 20 12.32 -3.77 4.46
CA ILE A 20 11.61 -4.45 3.40
C ILE A 20 12.50 -4.36 2.18
N HIS A 21 12.88 -5.52 1.65
CA HIS A 21 13.64 -5.61 0.43
C HIS A 21 12.95 -6.58 -0.52
N VAL A 22 12.63 -6.12 -1.71
CA VAL A 22 11.92 -6.92 -2.70
C VAL A 22 12.62 -6.74 -4.03
N SER A 23 13.06 -7.85 -4.63
CA SER A 23 13.81 -7.85 -5.88
C SER A 23 13.27 -8.83 -6.90
N ASP A 24 13.43 -8.50 -8.19
CA ASP A 24 13.13 -9.40 -9.32
C ASP A 24 11.68 -9.89 -9.36
N CYS A 25 10.75 -9.01 -9.01
CA CYS A 25 9.34 -9.35 -8.80
C CYS A 25 8.42 -8.58 -9.77
N ALA A 26 7.22 -9.12 -10.00
CA ALA A 26 6.21 -8.48 -10.84
C ALA A 26 4.79 -8.66 -10.30
N PHE A 27 4.06 -7.55 -10.15
CA PHE A 27 2.65 -7.50 -9.77
C PHE A 27 1.82 -7.00 -10.93
N ILE A 28 0.89 -7.84 -11.39
CA ILE A 28 0.17 -7.67 -12.65
C ILE A 28 -1.34 -7.79 -12.41
N ASP A 29 -2.12 -6.86 -12.95
CA ASP A 29 -3.59 -6.84 -12.85
C ASP A 29 -4.08 -6.90 -11.39
N CYS A 30 -3.45 -6.15 -10.50
CA CYS A 30 -3.81 -6.11 -9.08
C CYS A 30 -4.84 -5.01 -8.81
N ILE A 31 -5.95 -5.34 -8.15
CA ILE A 31 -7.05 -4.42 -7.88
C ILE A 31 -7.29 -4.33 -6.38
N CYS A 32 -7.29 -3.12 -5.83
CA CYS A 32 -7.63 -2.81 -4.44
C CYS A 32 -8.84 -1.89 -4.40
N GLU A 33 -9.99 -2.35 -3.92
CA GLU A 33 -11.17 -1.52 -3.66
C GLU A 33 -11.33 -1.33 -2.15
N LEU A 34 -11.42 -0.07 -1.71
CA LEU A 34 -11.70 0.26 -0.32
C LEU A 34 -12.97 1.11 -0.21
N ARG A 35 -13.88 0.70 0.69
CA ARG A 35 -15.11 1.40 1.03
C ARG A 35 -14.94 2.15 2.33
N ILE A 36 -14.96 3.47 2.24
CA ILE A 36 -14.73 4.37 3.37
C ILE A 36 -16.06 4.94 3.86
N ARG A 37 -16.26 4.95 5.17
CA ARG A 37 -17.42 5.61 5.77
C ARG A 37 -17.21 7.13 5.84
N PRO A 38 -18.28 7.95 5.67
CA PRO A 38 -18.17 9.41 5.73
C PRO A 38 -17.63 9.97 7.06
N ASP A 39 -17.83 9.25 8.17
CA ASP A 39 -17.43 9.62 9.52
C ASP A 39 -16.02 9.17 9.89
N GLU A 40 -15.33 8.47 9.00
CA GLU A 40 -13.94 8.07 9.20
C GLU A 40 -13.08 9.32 9.39
N ASN A 41 -12.21 9.30 10.40
CA ASN A 41 -11.36 10.43 10.80
C ASN A 41 -9.87 10.08 10.83
N ARG A 42 -9.53 8.81 10.58
CA ARG A 42 -8.15 8.32 10.52
C ARG A 42 -7.57 8.57 9.14
N GLN A 43 -6.24 8.70 9.10
CA GLN A 43 -5.50 8.71 7.84
C GLN A 43 -5.47 7.31 7.24
N ILE A 44 -5.92 7.19 5.99
CA ILE A 44 -6.03 5.93 5.25
C ILE A 44 -5.18 6.00 3.99
N GLY A 45 -4.39 4.96 3.73
CA GLY A 45 -3.69 4.79 2.46
C GLY A 45 -4.14 3.52 1.72
N VAL A 46 -4.30 3.63 0.41
CA VAL A 46 -4.71 2.52 -0.46
C VAL A 46 -3.71 2.41 -1.60
N GLY A 47 -3.08 1.24 -1.72
CA GLY A 47 -2.23 0.89 -2.85
C GLY A 47 -2.90 -0.20 -3.68
N GLY A 48 -2.92 -0.08 -5.00
CA GLY A 48 -3.51 -1.12 -5.85
C GLY A 48 -2.75 -2.46 -5.75
N ALA A 49 -1.45 -2.43 -5.47
CA ALA A 49 -0.66 -3.63 -5.20
C ALA A 49 -0.02 -3.62 -3.81
N VAL A 50 0.64 -2.53 -3.41
CA VAL A 50 1.41 -2.48 -2.16
C VAL A 50 0.95 -1.32 -1.29
N GLY A 51 0.70 -1.61 -0.01
CA GLY A 51 0.53 -0.60 1.03
C GLY A 51 1.50 -0.83 2.18
N ALA A 52 2.39 0.12 2.44
CA ALA A 52 3.31 0.09 3.57
C ALA A 52 3.02 1.21 4.56
N PHE A 53 2.68 0.84 5.81
CA PHE A 53 2.21 1.78 6.83
C PHE A 53 3.01 1.60 8.12
N GLY A 54 3.64 2.67 8.60
CA GLY A 54 4.45 2.56 9.82
C GLY A 54 5.09 3.86 10.29
N LYS A 55 5.82 3.80 11.40
CA LYS A 55 6.55 4.98 11.92
C LYS A 55 7.97 5.08 11.34
N ASN A 56 8.66 3.94 11.26
CA ASN A 56 10.05 3.81 10.85
C ASN A 56 10.18 2.73 9.77
N LEU A 57 9.83 3.09 8.53
CA LEU A 57 9.89 2.17 7.39
C LEU A 57 11.20 2.35 6.61
N ARG A 58 11.83 1.23 6.23
CA ARG A 58 12.87 1.20 5.20
C ARG A 58 12.44 0.24 4.09
N VAL A 59 11.97 0.81 2.99
CA VAL A 59 11.42 0.03 1.88
C VAL A 59 12.29 0.17 0.66
N SER A 60 12.68 -0.95 0.07
CA SER A 60 13.49 -1.02 -1.15
C SER A 60 12.83 -1.96 -2.14
N PHE A 61 12.50 -1.45 -3.32
CA PHE A 61 12.13 -2.27 -4.48
C PHE A 61 13.23 -2.17 -5.52
N GLU A 62 13.69 -3.32 -6.01
CA GLU A 62 14.73 -3.43 -7.03
C GLU A 62 14.26 -4.32 -8.18
N TYR A 63 14.48 -3.90 -9.43
CA TYR A 63 14.10 -4.67 -10.63
C TYR A 63 12.62 -5.11 -10.62
N PHE A 64 11.73 -4.18 -10.24
CA PHE A 64 10.34 -4.49 -9.97
C PHE A 64 9.41 -4.03 -11.10
N ARG A 65 8.33 -4.77 -11.39
CA ARG A 65 7.29 -4.35 -12.34
C ARG A 65 5.89 -4.29 -11.70
N PHE A 66 5.26 -3.13 -11.75
CA PHE A 66 3.84 -2.92 -11.45
C PHE A 66 3.10 -2.66 -12.76
N ILE A 67 2.22 -3.59 -13.14
CA ILE A 67 1.56 -3.55 -14.45
C ILE A 67 0.05 -3.61 -14.24
N ASN A 68 -0.66 -2.60 -14.74
CA ASN A 68 -2.11 -2.52 -14.72
C ASN A 68 -2.70 -2.68 -13.30
N CYS A 69 -2.02 -2.13 -12.29
CA CYS A 69 -2.52 -2.13 -10.93
C CYS A 69 -3.52 -0.98 -10.72
N THR A 70 -4.62 -1.23 -10.03
CA THR A 70 -5.67 -0.25 -9.81
C THR A 70 -6.04 -0.17 -8.33
N SER A 71 -6.12 1.05 -7.81
CA SER A 71 -6.80 1.32 -6.54
C SER A 71 -8.09 2.07 -6.77
N SER A 72 -9.11 1.74 -6.00
CA SER A 72 -10.44 2.34 -6.05
C SER A 72 -10.89 2.68 -4.63
N VAL A 73 -11.26 3.93 -4.39
CA VAL A 73 -11.86 4.38 -3.15
C VAL A 73 -13.32 4.77 -3.41
N GLN A 74 -14.22 4.15 -2.66
CA GLN A 74 -15.66 4.46 -2.69
C GLN A 74 -16.11 4.96 -1.33
N PHE A 75 -16.78 6.10 -1.30
CA PHE A 75 -17.38 6.60 -0.06
C PHE A 75 -18.82 6.12 0.07
N LEU A 76 -19.16 5.53 1.21
CA LEU A 76 -20.52 5.04 1.49
C LEU A 76 -21.47 6.20 1.76
N SER A 77 -22.72 6.13 1.28
CA SER A 77 -23.75 7.12 1.60
C SER A 77 -24.22 7.00 3.05
N ALA A 78 -24.52 8.12 3.72
CA ALA A 78 -25.12 8.10 5.06
C ALA A 78 -26.47 7.34 5.11
N SER A 79 -27.21 7.26 3.99
CA SER A 79 -28.50 6.57 3.86
C SER A 79 -28.41 5.05 3.72
N SER A 80 -27.22 4.46 3.45
CA SER A 80 -27.04 3.00 3.43
C SER A 80 -26.90 2.38 4.84
N GLN A 81 -27.20 3.14 5.89
CA GLN A 81 -27.26 2.69 7.27
C GLN A 81 -28.60 1.97 7.55
N SER A 82 -28.85 0.83 6.91
CA SER A 82 -29.84 -0.11 7.44
C SER A 82 -29.15 -0.97 8.49
N VAL A 83 -29.47 -0.71 9.75
CA VAL A 83 -29.17 -1.57 10.90
C VAL A 83 -29.85 -2.92 10.65
N ASN A 84 -29.11 -3.89 10.13
CA ASN A 84 -29.42 -5.30 10.33
C ASN A 84 -28.51 -5.80 11.45
N SER A 85 -28.83 -5.38 12.68
CA SER A 85 -28.42 -6.11 13.87
C SER A 85 -29.22 -7.42 13.91
N GLU A 86 -28.59 -8.52 13.51
CA GLU A 86 -28.78 -9.86 14.07
C GLU A 86 -27.95 -10.87 13.26
N ASN A 87 -26.66 -10.92 13.63
CA ASN A 87 -25.89 -12.15 13.83
C ASN A 87 -24.55 -11.69 14.41
N GLY A 88 -24.55 -11.52 15.73
CA GLY A 88 -23.31 -11.50 16.47
C GLY A 88 -22.70 -12.89 16.37
N ASP A 89 -21.61 -12.99 15.64
CA ASP A 89 -20.58 -13.98 15.90
C ASP A 89 -19.22 -13.27 15.87
N GLN A 90 -18.61 -13.31 17.04
CA GLN A 90 -17.28 -12.90 17.46
C GLN A 90 -16.24 -12.70 16.33
N TYR A 91 -15.95 -11.44 16.00
CA TYR A 91 -14.57 -11.04 15.75
C TYR A 91 -14.09 -10.28 16.98
N THR A 92 -13.38 -11.02 17.81
CA THR A 92 -12.63 -10.57 18.97
C THR A 92 -11.69 -9.43 18.60
N ASN A 93 -11.74 -8.41 19.45
CA ASN A 93 -10.68 -7.44 19.73
C ASN A 93 -9.28 -7.94 19.35
N ILE A 94 -8.68 -7.36 18.32
CA ILE A 94 -7.23 -7.18 18.24
C ILE A 94 -6.94 -5.69 18.53
N LEU A 95 -7.37 -5.27 19.70
CA LEU A 95 -6.86 -4.10 20.41
C LEU A 95 -6.55 -4.63 21.81
N HIS A 96 -5.32 -5.09 22.02
CA HIS A 96 -4.88 -5.41 23.38
C HIS A 96 -4.75 -4.10 24.15
N SER A 97 -5.71 -3.89 25.05
CA SER A 97 -5.62 -2.97 26.17
C SER A 97 -4.59 -3.50 27.17
N SER A 98 -3.48 -2.81 27.36
CA SER A 98 -2.76 -2.86 28.63
C SER A 98 -3.33 -1.76 29.53
N GLN A 99 -4.06 -2.18 30.55
CA GLN A 99 -4.41 -1.35 31.70
C GLN A 99 -3.10 -0.92 32.36
N ASN A 100 -2.90 0.40 32.54
CA ASN A 100 -1.98 0.90 33.54
C ASN A 100 -2.76 1.82 34.48
N GLU A 101 -2.61 1.53 35.75
CA GLU A 101 -3.28 2.13 36.89
C GLU A 101 -3.07 3.64 36.98
N TYR A 102 -4.13 4.32 37.42
CA TYR A 102 -4.11 5.73 37.78
C TYR A 102 -3.17 5.97 38.96
N ILE A 103 -2.10 6.74 38.74
CA ILE A 103 -1.42 7.46 39.81
C ILE A 103 -1.56 8.96 39.52
N PHE A 104 -2.36 9.62 40.36
CA PHE A 104 -2.47 11.07 40.44
C PHE A 104 -1.15 11.65 40.94
N GLN A 105 -0.49 12.48 40.13
CA GLN A 105 0.40 13.52 40.65
C GLN A 105 0.06 14.86 40.00
N LYS A 106 -0.11 15.85 40.88
CA LYS A 106 -0.52 17.23 40.67
C LYS A 106 0.72 18.07 40.34
N GLU A 107 0.47 19.25 39.73
CA GLU A 107 1.41 20.34 39.41
C GLU A 107 2.05 20.24 38.00
N SER A 108 2.05 21.25 37.13
CA SER A 108 1.73 22.68 37.24
C SER A 108 1.28 23.22 35.87
N GLN A 109 0.42 24.24 35.90
CA GLN A 109 -0.14 24.90 34.72
C GLN A 109 0.93 25.65 33.91
N ALA A 110 1.25 25.13 32.72
CA ALA A 110 1.73 25.93 31.60
C ALA A 110 0.77 25.69 30.43
N SER A 111 0.03 26.72 30.05
CA SER A 111 -0.90 26.72 28.92
C SER A 111 -0.13 26.57 27.60
N ASN A 112 0.13 25.33 27.18
CA ASN A 112 0.57 25.01 25.83
C ASN A 112 -0.65 24.78 24.94
N SER A 113 -1.16 25.84 24.31
CA SER A 113 -2.10 25.75 23.19
C SER A 113 -1.37 25.22 21.95
N ASN A 114 -1.05 23.92 21.94
CA ASN A 114 -0.66 23.20 20.71
C ASN A 114 -1.93 22.64 20.07
N GLU A 115 -2.73 23.48 19.41
CA GLU A 115 -3.72 22.97 18.46
C GLU A 115 -2.99 22.20 17.37
N ILE A 116 -3.22 20.88 17.30
CA ILE A 116 -2.60 20.00 16.32
C ILE A 116 -3.25 20.28 14.96
N THR A 117 -2.54 20.99 14.09
CA THR A 117 -2.96 21.16 12.69
C THR A 117 -3.08 19.78 12.05
N LYS A 118 -4.28 19.43 11.56
CA LYS A 118 -4.51 18.17 10.85
C LYS A 118 -4.07 18.33 9.39
N PRO A 119 -3.52 17.27 8.76
CA PRO A 119 -3.23 17.30 7.33
C PRO A 119 -4.52 17.53 6.54
N VAL A 120 -4.40 18.24 5.42
CA VAL A 120 -5.50 18.57 4.52
C VAL A 120 -6.06 17.32 3.85
N TYR A 121 -5.18 16.35 3.54
CA TYR A 121 -5.52 15.08 2.93
C TYR A 121 -5.66 14.01 4.00
N GLN A 122 -6.78 13.28 3.96
CA GLN A 122 -7.05 12.20 4.90
C GLN A 122 -6.90 10.82 4.25
N VAL A 123 -7.17 10.74 2.94
CA VAL A 123 -7.04 9.50 2.18
C VAL A 123 -5.97 9.70 1.11
N ASP A 124 -5.07 8.72 0.99
CA ASP A 124 -4.07 8.63 -0.05
C ASP A 124 -4.39 7.40 -0.92
N CYS A 125 -4.52 7.57 -2.24
CA CYS A 125 -4.93 6.54 -3.18
C CYS A 125 -3.92 6.41 -4.33
N ALA A 126 -3.13 5.34 -4.33
CA ALA A 126 -2.08 5.06 -5.31
C ALA A 126 -2.42 3.81 -6.13
N GLY A 127 -2.35 3.85 -7.46
CA GLY A 127 -2.69 2.70 -8.29
C GLY A 127 -1.71 1.53 -8.17
N GLY A 128 -0.42 1.79 -7.94
CA GLY A 128 0.59 0.76 -7.69
C GLY A 128 0.96 0.64 -6.22
N VAL A 129 1.74 1.61 -5.72
CA VAL A 129 2.41 1.54 -4.42
C VAL A 129 2.05 2.74 -3.56
N ILE A 130 1.67 2.50 -2.31
CA ILE A 130 1.62 3.53 -1.30
C ILE A 130 2.56 3.22 -0.14
N ILE A 131 3.31 4.23 0.27
CA ILE A 131 4.10 4.20 1.50
C ILE A 131 3.68 5.40 2.33
N SER A 132 3.23 5.15 3.54
CA SER A 132 2.79 6.20 4.45
C SER A 132 3.42 6.05 5.81
N THR A 133 4.17 7.07 6.18
CA THR A 133 4.72 7.20 7.53
C THR A 133 3.74 7.98 8.40
N ALA A 134 3.46 7.51 9.62
CA ALA A 134 2.72 8.33 10.59
C ALA A 134 3.61 8.78 11.74
N GLY A 135 3.44 10.03 12.15
CA GLY A 135 4.06 10.52 13.36
C GLY A 135 3.82 11.99 13.59
N ASN A 136 2.67 12.34 14.18
CA ASN A 136 2.26 13.69 14.62
C ASN A 136 3.22 14.37 15.64
N ARG A 137 4.44 13.87 15.84
CA ARG A 137 5.41 14.33 16.85
C ARG A 137 6.85 14.40 16.32
N GLY A 138 7.05 14.25 15.01
CA GLY A 138 8.39 14.26 14.40
C GLY A 138 9.08 15.62 14.54
N ILE A 139 8.39 16.71 14.21
CA ILE A 139 9.04 18.01 14.05
C ILE A 139 9.47 18.66 15.36
N GLY A 140 8.61 18.74 16.38
CA GLY A 140 8.97 19.34 17.67
C GLY A 140 10.11 18.60 18.38
N ARG A 141 10.17 17.27 18.24
CA ARG A 141 11.26 16.46 18.79
C ARG A 141 12.55 16.59 17.97
N PHE A 142 12.46 16.61 16.64
CA PHE A 142 13.61 16.79 15.76
C PHE A 142 14.21 18.18 15.95
N GLU A 143 13.41 19.25 15.87
CA GLU A 143 13.86 20.63 16.08
C GLU A 143 14.42 20.85 17.49
N ALA A 144 13.79 20.27 18.54
CA ALA A 144 14.33 20.35 19.89
C ALA A 144 15.68 19.64 20.01
N LYS A 145 15.82 18.44 19.43
CA LYS A 145 17.09 17.71 19.42
C LYS A 145 18.15 18.40 18.56
N GLU A 146 17.79 18.99 17.43
CA GLU A 146 18.69 19.76 16.56
C GLU A 146 19.17 21.04 17.26
N LYS A 147 18.26 21.78 17.90
CA LYS A 147 18.60 22.96 18.72
C LYS A 147 19.50 22.56 19.90
N LEU A 148 19.23 21.44 20.55
CA LEU A 148 20.10 20.89 21.61
C LEU A 148 21.48 20.49 21.05
N ALA A 149 21.53 19.81 19.90
CA ALA A 149 22.78 19.43 19.26
C ALA A 149 23.62 20.66 18.87
N GLN A 150 22.99 21.70 18.32
CA GLN A 150 23.64 22.97 18.01
C GLN A 150 24.09 23.69 19.28
N TYR A 151 23.28 23.71 20.34
CA TYR A 151 23.63 24.27 21.64
C TYR A 151 24.88 23.58 22.22
N PHE A 152 24.93 22.24 22.22
CA PHE A 152 26.08 21.49 22.71
C PHE A 152 27.33 21.68 21.84
N LYS A 153 27.15 21.77 20.51
CA LYS A 153 28.23 22.10 19.57
C LYS A 153 28.81 23.50 19.83
N ASN A 154 27.98 24.46 20.18
CA ASN A 154 28.39 25.84 20.45
C ASN A 154 29.02 25.99 21.85
N GLN A 155 28.68 25.13 22.82
CA GLN A 155 29.16 25.24 24.20
C GLN A 155 30.41 24.42 24.54
N ARG A 156 30.86 23.47 23.70
CA ARG A 156 32.07 22.67 23.97
C ARG A 156 33.10 22.77 22.84
N LYS A 157 34.35 23.09 23.20
CA LYS A 157 35.56 22.93 22.37
C LYS A 157 35.99 21.45 22.17
N GLN A 158 35.14 20.48 22.47
CA GLN A 158 35.37 19.06 22.22
C GLN A 158 34.18 18.49 21.45
N SER A 159 34.49 17.66 20.46
CA SER A 159 33.57 16.99 19.53
C SER A 159 32.55 16.14 20.29
N PHE A 160 31.45 16.76 20.72
CA PHE A 160 30.26 16.03 21.09
C PHE A 160 29.62 15.52 19.81
N ASP A 161 29.72 14.21 19.58
CA ASP A 161 29.07 13.60 18.44
C ASP A 161 27.58 13.38 18.74
N ALA A 162 26.77 14.38 18.37
CA ALA A 162 25.33 14.33 18.51
C ALA A 162 24.67 13.32 17.55
N SER A 163 25.43 12.68 16.64
CA SER A 163 24.93 11.64 15.73
C SER A 163 24.18 10.54 16.49
N VAL A 164 24.68 10.12 17.66
CA VAL A 164 24.09 9.06 18.49
C VAL A 164 22.70 9.43 19.03
N LEU A 165 22.45 10.71 19.35
CA LEU A 165 21.13 11.19 19.81
C LEU A 165 20.13 11.38 18.65
N VAL A 166 20.64 11.52 17.43
CA VAL A 166 19.90 11.61 16.17
C VAL A 166 19.66 10.22 15.57
N ASP A 167 20.51 9.23 15.84
CA ASP A 167 20.39 7.84 15.36
C ASP A 167 19.19 7.10 15.96
N GLU A 168 18.76 7.42 17.19
CA GLU A 168 17.47 6.94 17.71
C GLU A 168 16.25 7.49 16.94
N LEU A 169 16.45 8.46 16.03
CA LEU A 169 15.47 8.95 15.06
C LEU A 169 15.77 8.45 13.65
N ILE A 170 16.02 7.14 13.49
CA ILE A 170 16.19 6.46 12.19
C ILE A 170 15.22 7.05 11.15
N GLN A 171 15.81 7.59 10.09
CA GLN A 171 15.11 8.31 9.04
C GLN A 171 14.32 7.32 8.17
N PRO A 172 13.02 7.53 7.92
CA PRO A 172 12.30 6.75 6.94
C PRO A 172 13.03 6.84 5.60
N TYR A 173 13.23 5.69 4.98
CA TYR A 173 13.96 5.60 3.73
C TYR A 173 13.18 4.75 2.74
N PHE A 174 12.92 5.33 1.58
CA PHE A 174 12.30 4.65 0.47
C PHE A 174 13.26 4.64 -0.72
N LYS A 175 13.42 3.47 -1.32
CA LYS A 175 14.22 3.25 -2.52
C LYS A 175 13.39 2.54 -3.60
N LEU A 176 13.35 3.14 -4.78
CA LEU A 176 13.03 2.47 -6.04
C LEU A 176 14.30 2.42 -6.88
N ASP A 177 14.62 1.23 -7.38
CA ASP A 177 15.76 1.01 -8.27
C ASP A 177 15.33 0.12 -9.43
N VAL A 178 15.34 0.66 -10.64
CA VAL A 178 14.96 -0.05 -11.88
C VAL A 178 13.53 -0.64 -11.78
N CYS A 179 12.61 0.13 -11.20
CA CYS A 179 11.20 -0.21 -11.11
C CYS A 179 10.41 0.37 -12.29
N VAL A 180 9.40 -0.38 -12.75
CA VAL A 180 8.57 0.00 -13.89
C VAL A 180 7.10 -0.03 -13.47
N PHE A 181 6.41 1.10 -13.63
CA PHE A 181 4.98 1.27 -13.41
C PHE A 181 4.31 1.50 -14.76
N ILE A 182 3.42 0.61 -15.18
CA ILE A 182 2.76 0.69 -16.49
C ILE A 182 1.25 0.63 -16.30
N LYS A 183 0.53 1.64 -16.81
CA LYS A 183 -0.94 1.69 -16.85
C LYS A 183 -1.60 1.52 -15.48
N CYS A 184 -0.95 2.00 -14.42
CA CYS A 184 -1.51 1.95 -13.08
C CYS A 184 -2.51 3.09 -12.86
N ASN A 185 -3.63 2.80 -12.20
CA ASN A 185 -4.76 3.73 -12.08
C ASN A 185 -5.20 3.95 -10.63
N SER A 186 -5.50 5.19 -10.26
CA SER A 186 -6.28 5.48 -9.06
C SER A 186 -7.67 5.99 -9.44
N ILE A 187 -8.69 5.49 -8.76
CA ILE A 187 -10.10 5.85 -8.97
C ILE A 187 -10.70 6.25 -7.63
N VAL A 188 -11.36 7.40 -7.56
CA VAL A 188 -11.96 7.92 -6.33
C VAL A 188 -13.36 8.45 -6.65
N ASN A 189 -14.38 7.80 -6.10
CA ASN A 189 -15.77 8.17 -6.30
C ASN A 189 -16.22 9.11 -5.18
N GLN A 190 -15.98 10.42 -5.34
CA GLN A 190 -16.36 11.46 -4.37
C GLN A 190 -17.80 11.94 -4.57
N LEU A 191 -18.81 11.19 -4.11
CA LEU A 191 -20.17 11.72 -4.01
C LEU A 191 -20.30 12.57 -2.74
N GLY A 192 -20.20 13.89 -2.87
CA GLY A 192 -20.60 14.88 -1.85
C GLY A 192 -19.85 14.84 -0.52
N ASN A 193 -18.73 14.12 -0.42
CA ASN A 193 -18.00 13.93 0.83
C ASN A 193 -16.94 15.03 1.05
N PRO A 194 -16.77 15.53 2.30
CA PRO A 194 -15.77 16.55 2.62
C PRO A 194 -14.34 16.01 2.70
N ILE A 195 -14.16 14.68 2.66
CA ILE A 195 -12.87 14.02 2.80
C ILE A 195 -12.03 14.27 1.54
N LYS A 196 -10.91 14.97 1.71
CA LYS A 196 -9.96 15.22 0.63
C LYS A 196 -9.04 14.02 0.42
N VAL A 197 -8.89 13.66 -0.86
CA VAL A 197 -8.07 12.52 -1.29
C VAL A 197 -6.86 13.01 -2.09
N LEU A 198 -5.70 12.43 -1.81
CA LEU A 198 -4.50 12.55 -2.63
C LEU A 198 -4.43 11.35 -3.57
N GLU A 199 -4.29 11.59 -4.87
CA GLU A 199 -4.36 10.55 -5.89
C GLU A 199 -3.08 10.49 -6.73
N SER A 200 -2.65 9.28 -7.09
CA SER A 200 -1.59 8.99 -8.05
C SER A 200 -1.88 7.66 -8.74
N GLY A 201 -1.72 7.58 -10.06
CA GLY A 201 -1.81 6.31 -10.77
C GLY A 201 -0.66 5.36 -10.43
N GLY A 202 0.58 5.86 -10.32
CA GLY A 202 1.74 5.02 -10.06
C GLY A 202 2.01 4.80 -8.57
N ALA A 203 2.67 5.76 -7.92
CA ALA A 203 3.07 5.66 -6.53
C ALA A 203 2.77 6.93 -5.71
N ILE A 204 2.51 6.74 -4.41
CA ILE A 204 2.46 7.80 -3.40
C ILE A 204 3.46 7.47 -2.29
N VAL A 205 4.28 8.45 -1.94
CA VAL A 205 5.17 8.40 -0.78
C VAL A 205 4.81 9.54 0.17
N HIS A 206 4.22 9.20 1.31
CA HIS A 206 3.76 10.14 2.31
C HIS A 206 4.70 10.16 3.52
N PHE A 207 5.40 11.29 3.66
CA PHE A 207 6.33 11.55 4.75
C PHE A 207 5.79 12.60 5.72
N ASP A 208 5.25 12.15 6.84
CA ASP A 208 4.89 13.03 7.95
C ASP A 208 6.11 13.30 8.87
N LYS A 209 7.09 12.38 8.87
CA LYS A 209 8.28 12.47 9.72
C LYS A 209 9.41 13.28 9.07
N VAL A 210 10.09 14.10 9.89
CA VAL A 210 11.26 14.88 9.49
C VAL A 210 12.46 13.98 9.16
N GLY A 211 13.29 14.42 8.23
CA GLY A 211 14.52 13.74 7.83
C GLY A 211 14.31 12.54 6.91
N ALA A 212 13.08 12.33 6.40
CA ALA A 212 12.80 11.26 5.46
C ALA A 212 13.60 11.40 4.16
N ARG A 213 13.96 10.25 3.59
CA ARG A 213 14.74 10.14 2.36
C ARG A 213 13.99 9.29 1.34
N CYS A 214 14.00 9.77 0.10
CA CYS A 214 13.44 9.10 -1.05
C CYS A 214 14.51 9.01 -2.13
N GLU A 215 14.78 7.81 -2.61
CA GLU A 215 15.73 7.54 -3.67
C GLU A 215 15.04 6.77 -4.79
N ILE A 216 15.11 7.30 -6.00
CA ILE A 216 14.41 6.83 -7.19
C ILE A 216 15.50 6.78 -8.27
N LYS A 217 15.76 5.60 -8.82
CA LYS A 217 16.92 5.30 -9.66
C LYS A 217 16.49 4.51 -10.88
N SER A 218 16.60 5.13 -12.04
CA SER A 218 16.32 4.50 -13.33
C SER A 218 14.91 3.90 -13.44
N ASP A 219 13.96 4.47 -12.69
CA ASP A 219 12.57 4.01 -12.68
C ASP A 219 11.78 4.57 -13.86
N ILE A 220 10.76 3.85 -14.31
CA ILE A 220 9.91 4.26 -15.43
C ILE A 220 8.46 4.25 -14.97
N PHE A 221 7.79 5.38 -15.14
CA PHE A 221 6.34 5.49 -15.00
C PHE A 221 5.76 5.72 -16.39
N ASP A 222 4.84 4.87 -16.81
CA ASP A 222 4.24 4.90 -18.14
C ASP A 222 2.72 4.79 -18.06
N ASP A 223 2.03 5.80 -18.60
CA ASP A 223 0.58 5.85 -18.76
C ASP A 223 -0.20 5.64 -17.44
N CYS A 224 0.37 6.11 -16.33
CA CYS A 224 -0.31 6.13 -15.03
C CYS A 224 -1.42 7.20 -15.02
N ARG A 225 -2.58 6.89 -14.43
CA ARG A 225 -3.76 7.78 -14.47
C ARG A 225 -4.47 7.91 -13.12
N THR A 226 -5.16 9.02 -12.95
CA THR A 226 -5.99 9.32 -11.78
C THR A 226 -7.43 9.55 -12.22
N THR A 227 -8.37 9.66 -11.28
CA THR A 227 -9.78 9.93 -11.57
C THR A 227 -9.95 11.15 -12.49
N ALA A 228 -9.17 12.22 -12.23
CA ALA A 228 -9.21 13.46 -13.00
C ALA A 228 -8.81 13.26 -14.47
N THR A 229 -7.74 12.52 -14.74
CA THR A 229 -7.27 12.28 -16.12
C THR A 229 -8.12 11.25 -16.85
N ILE A 230 -8.68 10.27 -16.14
CA ILE A 230 -9.64 9.31 -16.69
C ILE A 230 -10.92 10.03 -17.15
N THR A 231 -11.45 10.92 -16.30
CA THR A 231 -12.73 11.61 -16.57
C THR A 231 -12.61 12.65 -17.67
N SER A 232 -11.51 13.41 -17.68
CA SER A 232 -11.27 14.42 -18.72
C SER A 232 -10.92 13.80 -20.07
N GLY A 233 -10.60 12.50 -20.13
CA GLY A 233 -10.24 11.78 -21.37
C GLY A 233 -8.92 12.24 -22.01
N GLN A 234 -8.29 13.27 -21.45
CA GLN A 234 -7.02 13.83 -21.93
C GLN A 234 -5.89 13.23 -21.08
N PRO A 235 -5.08 12.30 -21.62
CA PRO A 235 -3.83 11.94 -20.97
C PRO A 235 -2.95 13.19 -20.90
N ILE A 236 -2.18 13.33 -19.81
CA ILE A 236 -1.21 14.42 -19.74
C ILE A 236 -0.19 14.18 -20.87
N THR A 237 -0.19 15.07 -21.86
CA THR A 237 0.68 14.95 -23.06
C THR A 237 2.14 15.28 -22.74
N THR A 238 2.47 15.70 -21.52
CA THR A 238 3.84 15.93 -21.09
C THR A 238 4.55 14.58 -20.98
N THR A 239 5.11 14.17 -22.11
CA THR A 239 5.98 13.02 -22.25
C THR A 239 7.39 13.52 -22.45
N ASN A 240 8.29 12.91 -21.69
CA ASN A 240 9.73 13.07 -21.77
C ASN A 240 10.31 12.49 -23.07
N ILE A 241 9.97 13.07 -24.21
CA ILE A 241 10.92 13.06 -25.34
C ILE A 241 11.70 14.35 -25.18
N ALA A 242 12.96 14.24 -24.74
CA ALA A 242 13.86 15.38 -24.75
C ALA A 242 13.82 16.00 -26.15
N ASP A 243 13.46 17.28 -26.23
CA ASP A 243 13.82 18.06 -27.41
C ASP A 243 15.34 18.00 -27.49
N ILE A 244 15.86 17.54 -28.64
CA ILE A 244 17.29 17.37 -28.90
C ILE A 244 18.07 18.67 -28.61
N ASN A 245 17.38 19.81 -28.58
CA ASN A 245 17.94 21.13 -28.38
C ASN A 245 17.82 21.69 -26.95
N SER A 246 17.16 20.99 -26.02
CA SER A 246 17.02 21.46 -24.63
C SER A 246 18.24 21.07 -23.79
N PRO A 247 18.80 21.97 -22.96
CA PRO A 247 19.80 21.57 -21.97
C PRO A 247 19.22 20.50 -21.05
N PHE A 248 20.05 19.52 -20.67
CA PHE A 248 19.66 18.43 -19.77
C PHE A 248 19.29 19.01 -18.40
N GLU A 249 18.03 18.87 -18.02
CA GLU A 249 17.54 19.19 -16.68
C GLU A 249 17.15 17.87 -15.98
N PRO A 250 17.65 17.59 -14.76
CA PRO A 250 17.17 16.47 -13.96
C PRO A 250 15.65 16.55 -13.81
N MET A 251 14.93 15.52 -14.28
CA MET A 251 13.48 15.64 -14.54
C MET A 251 12.65 15.92 -13.29
N TRP A 252 13.12 15.49 -12.12
CA TRP A 252 12.53 15.83 -10.84
C TRP A 252 12.52 17.34 -10.55
N GLU A 253 13.58 18.07 -10.95
CA GLU A 253 13.66 19.53 -10.79
C GLU A 253 12.70 20.24 -11.75
N ARG A 254 12.51 19.68 -12.95
CA ARG A 254 11.54 20.18 -13.95
C ARG A 254 10.10 19.99 -13.49
N GLU A 255 9.74 18.78 -13.03
CA GLU A 255 8.39 18.45 -12.57
C GLU A 255 7.99 19.29 -11.35
N GLN A 256 8.93 19.54 -10.43
CA GLN A 256 8.73 20.48 -9.32
C GLN A 256 8.34 21.89 -9.79
N ARG A 257 8.88 22.34 -10.93
CA ARG A 257 8.63 23.69 -11.47
C ARG A 257 7.26 23.80 -12.15
N ILE A 258 6.84 22.74 -12.84
CA ILE A 258 5.58 22.72 -13.59
C ILE A 258 4.39 22.56 -12.62
N GLY A 259 4.55 21.74 -11.56
CA GLY A 259 3.60 21.66 -10.45
C GLY A 259 2.19 21.19 -10.83
N MET A 260 2.07 20.36 -11.86
CA MET A 260 0.82 19.81 -12.38
C MET A 260 0.39 18.51 -11.67
N HIS A 261 -0.72 17.90 -12.11
CA HIS A 261 -1.39 16.78 -11.43
C HIS A 261 -0.54 15.50 -11.34
N GLY A 262 0.19 15.25 -10.26
CA GLY A 262 1.01 14.03 -10.09
C GLY A 262 0.30 12.68 -10.31
N THR A 263 0.34 12.18 -11.54
CA THR A 263 -0.27 10.94 -12.01
C THR A 263 0.67 9.75 -11.93
N GLY A 264 1.98 9.94 -12.10
CA GLY A 264 2.97 8.89 -11.99
C GLY A 264 3.47 8.74 -10.55
N LEU A 265 3.95 9.83 -9.96
CA LEU A 265 4.52 9.83 -8.61
C LEU A 265 4.09 11.06 -7.82
N VAL A 266 3.62 10.84 -6.59
CA VAL A 266 3.37 11.92 -5.63
C VAL A 266 4.25 11.70 -4.42
N ILE A 267 5.07 12.70 -4.08
CA ILE A 267 5.76 12.76 -2.80
C ILE A 267 5.04 13.78 -1.92
N ALA A 268 4.30 13.29 -0.94
CA ALA A 268 3.61 14.11 0.04
C ALA A 268 4.50 14.29 1.26
N HIS A 269 4.59 15.50 1.78
CA HIS A 269 5.39 15.79 2.96
C HIS A 269 4.68 16.69 3.95
N GLY A 270 4.99 16.48 5.23
CA GLY A 270 4.61 17.37 6.31
C GLY A 270 5.40 18.68 6.29
N THR A 271 5.57 19.28 7.46
CA THR A 271 6.23 20.59 7.63
C THR A 271 7.71 20.63 7.20
N ALA A 272 8.39 19.49 7.17
CA ALA A 272 9.77 19.39 6.67
C ALA A 272 9.82 18.65 5.33
N LYS A 273 10.49 19.25 4.35
CA LYS A 273 10.70 18.62 3.03
C LYS A 273 11.64 17.42 3.15
N PRO A 274 11.33 16.27 2.51
CA PRO A 274 12.22 15.13 2.45
C PRO A 274 13.39 15.37 1.51
N ILE A 275 14.47 14.60 1.69
CA ILE A 275 15.57 14.55 0.73
C ILE A 275 15.16 13.61 -0.40
N VAL A 276 15.01 14.13 -1.62
CA VAL A 276 14.64 13.34 -2.79
C VAL A 276 15.79 13.30 -3.79
N LYS A 277 16.16 12.10 -4.21
CA LYS A 277 17.15 11.83 -5.27
C LYS A 277 16.45 11.02 -6.37
N ALA A 278 16.40 11.54 -7.59
CA ALA A 278 15.66 10.93 -8.70
C ALA A 278 16.53 10.87 -9.96
N TYR A 279 17.46 9.92 -10.00
CA TYR A 279 18.45 9.81 -11.09
C TYR A 279 17.95 8.87 -12.17
N GLY A 280 17.89 9.33 -13.43
CA GLY A 280 17.52 8.47 -14.56
C GLY A 280 16.04 8.04 -14.61
N THR A 281 15.20 8.59 -13.74
CA THR A 281 13.76 8.31 -13.69
C THR A 281 13.02 8.93 -14.88
N GLN A 282 12.09 8.21 -15.49
CA GLN A 282 11.31 8.63 -16.65
C GLN A 282 9.81 8.63 -16.37
N PHE A 283 9.11 9.65 -16.87
CA PHE A 283 7.65 9.72 -16.91
C PHE A 283 7.16 9.79 -18.36
N ILE A 284 6.36 8.82 -18.78
CA ILE A 284 5.83 8.67 -20.13
C ILE A 284 4.31 8.75 -20.00
N ARG A 285 3.69 9.81 -20.52
CA ARG A 285 2.24 10.06 -20.47
C ARG A 285 1.71 10.15 -19.04
N CYS A 286 2.57 10.62 -18.14
CA CYS A 286 2.29 10.92 -16.74
C CYS A 286 3.35 11.93 -16.25
N ASP A 287 3.23 12.37 -15.00
CA ASP A 287 4.05 13.40 -14.38
C ASP A 287 4.33 13.07 -12.90
N SER A 288 5.01 13.98 -12.19
CA SER A 288 5.22 13.84 -10.74
C SER A 288 5.00 15.16 -9.99
N ILE A 289 4.67 15.06 -8.71
CA ILE A 289 4.48 16.25 -7.86
C ILE A 289 5.06 16.04 -6.45
N LEU A 290 5.68 17.11 -5.94
CA LEU A 290 6.03 17.27 -4.53
C LEU A 290 4.96 18.13 -3.86
N LYS A 291 4.32 17.64 -2.79
CA LYS A 291 3.16 18.29 -2.18
C LYS A 291 3.28 18.43 -0.67
N ASP A 292 3.07 19.64 -0.18
CA ASP A 292 2.92 19.95 1.24
C ASP A 292 1.47 19.64 1.67
N ILE A 293 1.31 18.78 2.69
CA ILE A 293 -0.01 18.31 3.14
C ILE A 293 -0.71 19.25 4.13
N TYR A 294 -0.04 20.30 4.62
CA TYR A 294 -0.59 21.27 5.56
C TYR A 294 -0.99 22.59 4.89
N THR A 295 -0.41 22.91 3.74
CA THR A 295 -0.80 24.10 2.97
C THR A 295 -1.92 23.79 1.99
N LEU A 296 -3.00 24.59 2.01
CA LEU A 296 -3.93 24.62 0.87
C LEU A 296 -3.23 25.33 -0.29
N THR A 297 -2.56 24.58 -1.16
CA THR A 297 -2.07 25.16 -2.41
C THR A 297 -3.27 25.35 -3.36
N SER A 298 -3.67 26.61 -3.55
CA SER A 298 -4.67 27.04 -4.54
C SER A 298 -4.11 26.95 -5.96
N ASN A 299 -3.72 25.76 -6.43
CA ASN A 299 -3.28 25.58 -7.82
C ASN A 299 -4.45 25.11 -8.70
N THR A 300 -5.47 25.96 -8.80
CA THR A 300 -6.40 25.94 -9.93
C THR A 300 -5.97 27.05 -10.88
N LYS A 301 -4.89 26.85 -11.63
CA LYS A 301 -4.76 27.57 -12.89
C LYS A 301 -5.80 26.96 -13.81
N LEU A 302 -6.97 27.60 -13.85
CA LEU A 302 -8.00 27.36 -14.85
C LEU A 302 -7.34 27.26 -16.21
N ILE A 303 -7.49 26.11 -16.86
CA ILE A 303 -7.47 26.05 -18.31
C ILE A 303 -8.57 27.01 -18.75
N ASN A 304 -8.23 28.06 -19.50
CA ASN A 304 -9.21 28.98 -20.08
C ASN A 304 -10.12 28.20 -21.04
N THR A 305 -11.28 27.77 -20.54
CA THR A 305 -12.35 27.12 -21.28
C THR A 305 -13.36 28.15 -21.75
N GLU A 306 -13.02 28.95 -22.76
CA GLU A 306 -14.01 29.77 -23.48
C GLU A 306 -14.48 29.15 -24.82
N LYS A 307 -14.12 27.90 -25.11
CA LYS A 307 -14.60 27.21 -26.33
C LYS A 307 -15.22 25.82 -26.14
N THR A 308 -15.51 25.40 -24.91
CA THR A 308 -16.00 24.03 -24.64
C THR A 308 -17.26 24.00 -23.79
N GLN A 309 -18.11 25.03 -23.85
CA GLN A 309 -19.37 25.05 -23.08
C GLN A 309 -20.55 24.40 -23.80
N SER A 310 -20.49 24.15 -25.12
CA SER A 310 -21.59 23.49 -25.83
C SER A 310 -21.50 21.96 -25.86
N GLU A 311 -20.34 21.37 -25.63
CA GLU A 311 -20.14 19.91 -25.73
C GLU A 311 -20.24 19.18 -24.36
N LEU A 312 -19.98 19.87 -23.25
CA LEU A 312 -20.11 19.31 -21.89
C LEU A 312 -21.56 19.01 -21.50
N HIS A 313 -22.54 19.77 -22.00
CA HIS A 313 -23.95 19.55 -21.64
C HIS A 313 -24.57 18.31 -22.30
N GLN A 314 -24.05 17.84 -23.43
CA GLN A 314 -24.55 16.63 -24.08
C GLN A 314 -24.02 15.35 -23.40
N HIS A 315 -22.83 15.40 -22.81
CA HIS A 315 -22.18 14.25 -22.17
C HIS A 315 -22.71 13.95 -20.76
N ASP A 316 -23.04 14.98 -19.97
CA ASP A 316 -23.62 14.81 -18.62
C ASP A 316 -25.02 14.19 -18.66
N ILE A 317 -25.81 14.46 -19.70
CA ILE A 317 -27.16 13.90 -19.86
C ILE A 317 -27.09 12.39 -20.17
N ASN A 318 -26.15 11.98 -21.01
CA ASN A 318 -25.97 10.57 -21.37
C ASN A 318 -25.39 9.73 -20.22
N TYR A 319 -24.44 10.29 -19.44
CA TYR A 319 -23.86 9.59 -18.30
C TYR A 319 -24.88 9.39 -17.16
N ASN A 320 -25.70 10.40 -16.87
CA ASN A 320 -26.73 10.30 -15.83
C ASN A 320 -27.87 9.34 -16.21
N GLN A 321 -28.24 9.27 -17.50
CA GLN A 321 -29.20 8.27 -18.00
C GLN A 321 -28.64 6.85 -17.91
N LEU A 322 -27.34 6.64 -18.19
CA LEU A 322 -26.69 5.33 -18.04
C LEU A 322 -26.61 4.88 -16.58
N GLN A 323 -26.34 5.81 -15.65
CA GLN A 323 -26.30 5.53 -14.21
C GLN A 323 -27.69 5.24 -13.63
N GLN A 324 -28.73 5.94 -14.09
CA GLN A 324 -30.12 5.64 -13.69
C GLN A 324 -30.58 4.28 -14.21
N GLN A 325 -30.21 3.88 -15.44
CA GLN A 325 -30.50 2.54 -15.95
C GLN A 325 -29.75 1.45 -15.18
N LYS A 326 -28.52 1.70 -14.76
CA LYS A 326 -27.72 0.74 -13.97
C LYS A 326 -28.26 0.56 -12.55
N SER A 327 -28.69 1.64 -11.90
CA SER A 327 -29.39 1.60 -10.59
C SER A 327 -30.71 0.83 -10.69
N TYR A 328 -31.50 1.07 -11.74
CA TYR A 328 -32.77 0.38 -11.95
C TYR A 328 -32.60 -1.13 -12.18
N ILE A 329 -31.54 -1.54 -12.88
CA ILE A 329 -31.22 -2.96 -13.10
C ILE A 329 -30.68 -3.62 -11.81
N GLN A 330 -29.94 -2.90 -10.97
CA GLN A 330 -29.42 -3.42 -9.70
C GLN A 330 -30.49 -3.60 -8.63
N ASP A 331 -31.55 -2.79 -8.63
CA ASP A 331 -32.66 -2.91 -7.68
C ASP A 331 -33.63 -4.04 -8.03
N ILE A 332 -33.68 -4.48 -9.29
CA ILE A 332 -34.53 -5.60 -9.75
C ILE A 332 -33.89 -6.97 -9.44
N ILE A 333 -32.58 -7.04 -9.18
CA ILE A 333 -31.85 -8.30 -8.92
C ILE A 333 -31.33 -8.39 -7.48
N LYS A 334 -32.24 -8.33 -6.50
CA LYS A 334 -31.97 -8.87 -5.16
C LYS A 334 -33.13 -9.72 -4.64
N PRO A 335 -32.89 -11.02 -4.48
CA PRO A 335 -33.01 -11.67 -3.20
C PRO A 335 -31.62 -11.78 -2.55
N HIS A 336 -31.57 -11.55 -1.24
CA HIS A 336 -30.39 -11.76 -0.41
C HIS A 336 -29.94 -13.22 -0.44
N ILE A 337 -29.05 -13.57 -1.37
CA ILE A 337 -28.29 -14.81 -1.31
C ILE A 337 -26.87 -14.42 -0.89
N ARG A 338 -26.45 -14.79 0.32
CA ARG A 338 -25.04 -14.78 0.69
C ARG A 338 -24.32 -15.65 -0.37
N PRO A 339 -23.35 -15.14 -1.12
CA PRO A 339 -22.65 -15.97 -2.07
C PRO A 339 -21.96 -17.10 -1.29
N VAL A 340 -22.40 -18.33 -1.55
CA VAL A 340 -21.66 -19.51 -1.11
C VAL A 340 -20.37 -19.49 -1.90
N ILE A 341 -19.25 -19.17 -1.25
CA ILE A 341 -17.92 -19.27 -1.84
C ILE A 341 -17.65 -20.76 -2.03
N ILE A 342 -17.94 -21.28 -3.23
CA ILE A 342 -17.60 -22.66 -3.59
C ILE A 342 -16.10 -22.67 -3.88
N GLN A 343 -15.30 -23.07 -2.90
CA GLN A 343 -13.89 -23.35 -3.14
C GLN A 343 -13.77 -24.47 -4.18
N PRO A 344 -12.82 -24.37 -5.12
CA PRO A 344 -12.58 -25.45 -6.08
C PRO A 344 -12.17 -26.74 -5.36
N SER A 345 -12.54 -27.89 -5.94
CA SER A 345 -12.11 -29.20 -5.43
C SER A 345 -10.59 -29.28 -5.34
N SER A 346 -10.09 -29.72 -4.19
CA SER A 346 -8.66 -29.84 -3.91
C SER A 346 -8.37 -31.07 -3.05
N GLU A 347 -7.17 -31.64 -3.20
CA GLU A 347 -6.65 -32.73 -2.35
C GLU A 347 -6.05 -32.15 -1.06
N ASP A 348 -6.46 -32.66 0.10
CA ASP A 348 -5.94 -32.20 1.40
C ASP A 348 -4.56 -32.81 1.71
N ILE A 349 -3.55 -31.95 1.71
CA ILE A 349 -2.15 -32.30 1.97
C ILE A 349 -1.66 -31.84 3.34
N SER A 350 -2.56 -31.41 4.24
CA SER A 350 -2.20 -30.93 5.59
C SER A 350 -1.32 -31.91 6.36
N HIS A 351 -1.52 -33.22 6.12
CA HIS A 351 -0.77 -34.29 6.74
C HIS A 351 0.74 -34.27 6.42
N LEU A 352 1.14 -33.70 5.29
CA LEU A 352 2.55 -33.56 4.88
C LEU A 352 3.31 -32.57 5.76
N PHE A 353 2.61 -31.61 6.37
CA PHE A 353 3.19 -30.53 7.17
C PHE A 353 3.08 -30.75 8.68
N LEU A 354 2.42 -31.82 9.13
CA LEU A 354 2.24 -32.14 10.55
C LEU A 354 3.58 -32.25 11.31
N ARG A 355 4.63 -32.76 10.64
CA ARG A 355 5.95 -32.92 11.26
C ARG A 355 6.65 -31.58 11.53
N GLN A 356 6.40 -30.56 10.72
CA GLN A 356 7.00 -29.23 10.92
C GLN A 356 6.52 -28.55 12.20
N ASN A 357 5.31 -28.86 12.66
CA ASN A 357 4.80 -28.34 13.94
C ASN A 357 5.36 -29.09 15.17
N SER A 358 6.21 -30.12 15.00
CA SER A 358 6.54 -31.06 16.10
C SER A 358 8.03 -31.40 16.28
N GLN A 359 8.86 -31.33 15.24
CA GLN A 359 10.28 -31.70 15.32
C GLN A 359 11.16 -30.80 14.43
N SER A 360 12.25 -30.29 15.00
CA SER A 360 13.29 -29.49 14.35
C SER A 360 14.07 -30.31 13.31
N LYS A 361 13.48 -30.52 12.14
CA LYS A 361 14.27 -30.87 10.96
C LYS A 361 14.58 -29.60 10.20
N ASP A 362 15.87 -29.30 10.13
CA ASP A 362 16.40 -28.34 9.18
C ASP A 362 16.09 -28.88 7.78
N ASN A 363 15.21 -28.18 7.06
CA ASN A 363 14.93 -28.32 5.62
C ASN A 363 13.97 -29.47 5.25
N LEU A 364 12.66 -29.17 5.25
CA LEU A 364 11.63 -30.04 4.65
C LEU A 364 11.52 -29.75 3.15
N ASN A 365 11.47 -30.80 2.33
CA ASN A 365 11.21 -30.68 0.89
C ASN A 365 9.94 -31.47 0.53
N VAL A 366 8.97 -30.79 -0.05
CA VAL A 366 7.68 -31.34 -0.48
C VAL A 366 7.55 -31.17 -1.99
N VAL A 367 7.35 -32.28 -2.70
CA VAL A 367 7.10 -32.26 -4.14
C VAL A 367 5.62 -32.57 -4.39
N LEU A 368 4.94 -31.60 -4.98
CA LEU A 368 3.54 -31.69 -5.39
C LEU A 368 3.46 -32.09 -6.86
N LYS A 369 2.74 -33.17 -7.14
CA LYS A 369 2.45 -33.58 -8.52
C LYS A 369 1.49 -32.58 -9.19
N LYS A 370 1.18 -32.77 -10.46
CA LYS A 370 0.07 -32.09 -11.12
C LYS A 370 -1.23 -32.30 -10.33
N GLY A 371 -1.86 -31.20 -9.94
CA GLY A 371 -3.07 -31.23 -9.12
C GLY A 371 -3.32 -29.91 -8.40
N ARG A 372 -4.50 -29.85 -7.77
CA ARG A 372 -4.89 -28.74 -6.90
C ARG A 372 -4.98 -29.27 -5.48
N PHE A 373 -4.22 -28.66 -4.58
CA PHE A 373 -4.07 -29.09 -3.21
C PHE A 373 -4.57 -28.02 -2.26
N SER A 374 -5.08 -28.42 -1.11
CA SER A 374 -5.36 -27.53 0.01
C SER A 374 -4.60 -27.97 1.24
N SER A 375 -4.24 -27.00 2.08
CA SER A 375 -3.63 -27.27 3.37
C SER A 375 -4.25 -26.38 4.43
N LYS A 376 -4.30 -26.90 5.66
CA LYS A 376 -4.34 -26.08 6.87
C LYS A 376 -3.08 -25.22 6.96
N MET A 377 -3.07 -24.27 7.89
CA MET A 377 -1.92 -23.40 8.14
C MET A 377 -0.61 -24.19 8.29
N ILE A 378 0.39 -23.78 7.51
CA ILE A 378 1.77 -24.27 7.54
C ILE A 378 2.61 -23.25 8.29
N SER A 379 3.04 -23.59 9.50
CA SER A 379 3.81 -22.69 10.36
C SER A 379 5.30 -23.01 10.31
N LEU A 380 6.11 -22.03 9.92
CA LEU A 380 7.56 -22.10 9.90
C LEU A 380 8.14 -21.18 10.98
N GLN A 381 8.96 -21.74 11.86
CA GLN A 381 9.66 -20.99 12.90
C GLN A 381 11.14 -21.36 12.90
N GLY A 382 12.01 -20.46 12.44
CA GLY A 382 13.45 -20.71 12.31
C GLY A 382 13.82 -21.84 11.34
N THR A 383 12.96 -22.15 10.35
CA THR A 383 13.16 -23.32 9.46
C THR A 383 13.05 -22.97 7.98
N GLN A 384 13.59 -23.85 7.14
CA GLN A 384 13.43 -23.79 5.69
C GLN A 384 12.41 -24.83 5.22
N LEU A 385 11.51 -24.42 4.34
CA LEU A 385 10.59 -25.27 3.60
C LEU A 385 10.80 -25.06 2.11
N ALA A 386 11.01 -26.15 1.38
CA ALA A 386 10.89 -26.18 -0.07
C ALA A 386 9.57 -26.85 -0.46
N VAL A 387 8.74 -26.18 -1.24
CA VAL A 387 7.55 -26.76 -1.88
C VAL A 387 7.70 -26.60 -3.39
N LYS A 388 7.78 -27.73 -4.10
CA LYS A 388 8.02 -27.75 -5.53
C LYS A 388 6.86 -28.41 -6.26
N GLY A 389 6.30 -27.76 -7.27
CA GLY A 389 5.29 -28.36 -8.16
C GLY A 389 5.88 -28.95 -9.44
N GLU A 390 5.01 -29.31 -10.38
CA GLU A 390 5.37 -29.75 -11.74
C GLU A 390 5.15 -28.65 -12.80
N GLY A 391 4.79 -27.44 -12.37
CA GLY A 391 4.57 -26.26 -13.20
C GLY A 391 3.52 -25.32 -12.63
N GLU A 392 3.70 -24.01 -12.81
CA GLU A 392 2.82 -22.95 -12.28
C GLU A 392 1.35 -23.03 -12.76
N SER A 393 1.12 -23.74 -13.87
CA SER A 393 -0.21 -24.00 -14.44
C SER A 393 -0.74 -25.41 -14.16
N LEU A 394 0.08 -26.27 -13.54
CA LEU A 394 -0.20 -27.69 -13.34
C LEU A 394 -0.38 -28.05 -11.86
N SER A 395 0.35 -27.37 -10.98
CA SER A 395 0.34 -27.61 -9.53
C SER A 395 -0.07 -26.34 -8.80
N SER A 396 -1.12 -26.43 -7.97
CA SER A 396 -1.56 -25.30 -7.15
C SER A 396 -1.86 -25.67 -5.71
N ILE A 397 -1.56 -24.79 -4.77
CA ILE A 397 -1.91 -24.92 -3.35
C ILE A 397 -2.85 -23.79 -2.91
N MET A 398 -3.77 -24.05 -2.00
CA MET A 398 -4.67 -23.04 -1.43
C MET A 398 -4.96 -23.26 0.05
N GLN A 399 -5.49 -22.23 0.69
CA GLN A 399 -6.00 -22.32 2.05
C GLN A 399 -7.20 -23.25 2.10
N LYS A 400 -7.12 -24.25 2.98
CA LYS A 400 -8.28 -25.09 3.30
C LYS A 400 -9.34 -24.30 4.08
N GLU A 401 -8.91 -23.36 4.93
CA GLU A 401 -9.79 -22.53 5.76
C GLU A 401 -9.55 -21.05 5.40
N SER A 402 -10.57 -20.35 4.92
CA SER A 402 -10.47 -18.96 4.44
C SER A 402 -10.07 -17.95 5.53
N SER A 403 -10.26 -18.31 6.80
CA SER A 403 -9.92 -17.52 7.98
C SER A 403 -8.50 -17.72 8.51
N GLN A 404 -7.72 -18.63 7.91
CA GLN A 404 -6.35 -18.93 8.33
C GLN A 404 -5.37 -18.62 7.21
N HIS A 405 -4.18 -18.14 7.57
CA HIS A 405 -3.06 -18.03 6.63
C HIS A 405 -2.66 -19.41 6.10
N LEU A 406 -2.23 -19.47 4.83
CA LEU A 406 -1.66 -20.71 4.29
C LEU A 406 -0.27 -20.94 4.87
N PHE A 407 0.56 -19.90 4.87
CA PHE A 407 1.90 -19.93 5.46
C PHE A 407 2.02 -18.85 6.55
N THR A 408 2.58 -19.23 7.69
CA THR A 408 3.04 -18.29 8.72
C THR A 408 4.55 -18.43 8.87
N LEU A 409 5.28 -17.36 8.61
CA LEU A 409 6.74 -17.32 8.64
C LEU A 409 7.22 -16.52 9.84
N GLN A 410 8.03 -17.16 10.69
CA GLN A 410 8.81 -16.51 11.73
C GLN A 410 10.27 -16.85 11.49
N ASP A 411 11.03 -15.87 11.03
CA ASP A 411 12.48 -16.01 10.85
C ASP A 411 12.84 -17.23 9.98
N SER A 412 12.08 -17.41 8.90
CA SER A 412 12.03 -18.66 8.14
C SER A 412 12.16 -18.44 6.64
N GLN A 413 12.52 -19.50 5.92
CA GLN A 413 12.66 -19.48 4.47
C GLN A 413 11.64 -20.39 3.79
N LEU A 414 10.88 -19.83 2.85
CA LEU A 414 9.99 -20.56 1.96
C LEU A 414 10.52 -20.49 0.54
N ASP A 415 10.93 -21.64 0.00
CA ASP A 415 11.26 -21.80 -1.41
C ASP A 415 10.09 -22.48 -2.12
N ALA A 416 9.31 -21.72 -2.86
CA ALA A 416 8.16 -22.22 -3.60
C ALA A 416 8.48 -22.12 -5.09
N SER A 417 8.64 -23.24 -5.78
CA SER A 417 8.98 -23.22 -7.21
C SER A 417 8.08 -24.13 -8.02
N GLU A 418 7.91 -23.80 -9.31
CA GLU A 418 7.13 -24.61 -10.26
C GLU A 418 5.69 -24.89 -9.78
N MET A 419 5.09 -23.98 -9.00
CA MET A 419 3.73 -24.11 -8.48
C MET A 419 3.08 -22.74 -8.29
N ARG A 420 1.75 -22.72 -8.21
CA ARG A 420 0.96 -21.52 -7.91
C ARG A 420 0.26 -21.64 -6.55
N ALA A 421 0.42 -20.65 -5.69
CA ALA A 421 -0.48 -20.48 -4.56
C ALA A 421 -1.71 -19.67 -4.99
N GLU A 422 -2.90 -20.14 -4.67
CA GLU A 422 -4.15 -19.49 -5.05
C GLU A 422 -4.88 -18.92 -3.83
N LEU A 423 -5.28 -17.65 -3.91
CA LEU A 423 -6.07 -16.98 -2.87
C LEU A 423 -7.55 -16.92 -3.29
N TRP A 424 -8.44 -17.54 -2.50
CA TRP A 424 -9.86 -17.69 -2.83
C TRP A 424 -10.78 -17.29 -1.68
N GLY A 425 -11.40 -16.10 -1.78
CA GLY A 425 -12.44 -15.67 -0.84
C GLY A 425 -11.97 -15.65 0.62
N ALA A 426 -10.66 -15.47 0.81
CA ALA A 426 -10.01 -15.55 2.10
C ALA A 426 -10.17 -14.25 2.89
N SER A 427 -10.49 -14.37 4.18
CA SER A 427 -10.46 -13.26 5.12
C SER A 427 -9.07 -13.05 5.72
N ALA A 428 -8.24 -14.09 5.77
CA ALA A 428 -6.84 -14.02 6.15
C ALA A 428 -5.91 -13.93 4.93
N SER A 429 -4.73 -13.32 5.12
CA SER A 429 -3.71 -13.24 4.08
C SER A 429 -3.16 -14.61 3.70
N LEU A 430 -2.71 -14.80 2.46
CA LEU A 430 -2.13 -16.08 2.02
C LEU A 430 -0.87 -16.41 2.83
N ILE A 431 0.02 -15.42 3.00
CA ILE A 431 1.26 -15.56 3.77
C ILE A 431 1.34 -14.44 4.80
N GLN A 432 1.54 -14.82 6.06
CA GLN A 432 1.84 -13.89 7.14
C GLN A 432 3.30 -14.03 7.56
N CYS A 433 4.01 -12.91 7.66
CA CYS A 433 5.37 -12.84 8.22
C CYS A 433 5.34 -12.09 9.55
N ASN A 434 5.78 -12.75 10.60
CA ASN A 434 5.77 -12.23 11.97
C ASN A 434 6.94 -12.81 12.77
N GLY A 435 8.15 -12.34 12.46
CA GLY A 435 9.41 -12.75 13.12
C GLY A 435 10.19 -11.55 13.62
N LEU A 436 11.24 -11.77 14.42
CA LEU A 436 12.13 -10.68 14.88
C LEU A 436 13.31 -10.45 13.92
N GLU A 437 13.62 -11.46 13.12
CA GLU A 437 14.69 -11.51 12.14
C GLU A 437 14.12 -11.56 10.72
N ARG A 438 14.87 -12.15 9.79
CA ARG A 438 14.57 -12.18 8.36
C ARG A 438 13.77 -13.41 7.98
N SER A 439 12.65 -13.19 7.30
CA SER A 439 11.95 -14.20 6.51
C SER A 439 12.23 -14.00 5.02
N ILE A 440 12.41 -15.10 4.30
CA ILE A 440 12.74 -15.11 2.86
C ILE A 440 11.70 -15.94 2.12
N ILE A 441 11.17 -15.41 1.03
CA ILE A 441 10.30 -16.15 0.11
C ILE A 441 10.89 -16.07 -1.30
N SER A 442 11.13 -17.23 -1.90
CA SER A 442 11.68 -17.35 -3.25
C SER A 442 10.76 -18.13 -4.20
N GLY A 443 10.73 -17.72 -5.47
CA GLY A 443 10.11 -18.46 -6.60
C GLY A 443 8.59 -18.45 -6.65
N LEU A 444 7.93 -17.87 -5.64
CA LEU A 444 6.50 -18.03 -5.45
C LEU A 444 5.69 -17.38 -6.57
N ARG A 445 4.69 -18.10 -7.06
CA ARG A 445 3.65 -17.56 -7.95
C ARG A 445 2.34 -17.49 -7.21
N VAL A 446 1.71 -16.32 -7.21
CA VAL A 446 0.41 -16.14 -6.56
C VAL A 446 -0.62 -15.75 -7.61
N GLY A 447 -1.76 -16.43 -7.58
CA GLY A 447 -2.92 -16.09 -8.41
C GLY A 447 -4.15 -15.80 -7.56
N GLY A 448 -4.83 -14.72 -7.86
CA GLY A 448 -6.22 -14.52 -7.44
C GLY A 448 -7.19 -14.96 -8.53
N ASN A 449 -8.45 -15.22 -8.16
CA ASN A 449 -9.51 -15.39 -9.16
C ASN A 449 -10.49 -14.22 -9.13
N LYS A 450 -10.84 -13.72 -10.32
CA LYS A 450 -11.73 -12.58 -10.58
C LYS A 450 -13.20 -13.00 -10.61
N LEU A 451 -13.63 -13.93 -9.76
CA LEU A 451 -15.03 -14.34 -9.72
C LEU A 451 -15.88 -13.18 -9.16
N GLU A 452 -17.01 -12.92 -9.83
CA GLU A 452 -17.97 -11.84 -9.53
C GLU A 452 -18.50 -11.81 -8.09
N TYR A 453 -18.27 -12.88 -7.31
CA TYR A 453 -18.83 -13.06 -5.97
C TYR A 453 -17.82 -13.52 -4.91
N GLY A 454 -16.55 -13.77 -5.28
CA GLY A 454 -15.50 -14.21 -4.36
C GLY A 454 -14.74 -13.02 -3.78
N ILE A 455 -15.32 -12.37 -2.77
CA ILE A 455 -14.67 -11.24 -2.11
C ILE A 455 -13.52 -11.75 -1.26
N THR A 456 -12.31 -11.27 -1.53
CA THR A 456 -11.13 -11.56 -0.71
C THR A 456 -10.79 -10.33 0.12
N ASN A 457 -10.67 -10.50 1.43
CA ASN A 457 -10.31 -9.41 2.35
C ASN A 457 -8.83 -9.47 2.74
N GLY A 458 -8.19 -10.65 2.61
CA GLY A 458 -6.77 -10.86 2.89
C GLY A 458 -5.88 -10.47 1.71
N ALA A 459 -4.72 -9.90 2.01
CA ALA A 459 -3.66 -9.68 1.01
C ALA A 459 -2.91 -10.98 0.68
N ALA A 460 -2.12 -11.01 -0.40
CA ALA A 460 -1.22 -12.15 -0.63
C ALA A 460 -0.14 -12.25 0.47
N PHE A 461 0.41 -11.12 0.88
CA PHE A 461 1.42 -11.03 1.92
C PHE A 461 1.00 -10.00 2.97
N GLU A 462 1.04 -10.42 4.22
CA GLU A 462 0.92 -9.54 5.38
C GLU A 462 2.20 -9.62 6.20
N VAL A 463 2.76 -8.46 6.53
CA VAL A 463 3.99 -8.39 7.33
C VAL A 463 3.74 -7.47 8.51
N THR A 464 3.90 -8.03 9.70
CA THR A 464 3.67 -7.33 10.97
C THR A 464 4.96 -7.03 11.71
N LEU A 465 5.95 -7.93 11.61
CA LEU A 465 7.24 -7.84 12.32
C LEU A 465 8.35 -8.51 11.50
N GLY A 466 9.57 -7.99 11.66
CA GLY A 466 10.79 -8.57 11.08
C GLY A 466 11.12 -8.06 9.68
N GLU A 467 12.13 -8.67 9.06
CA GLU A 467 12.52 -8.39 7.69
C GLU A 467 11.80 -9.34 6.74
N LEU A 468 11.25 -8.83 5.64
CA LEU A 468 10.78 -9.67 4.54
C LEU A 468 11.65 -9.44 3.30
N VAL A 469 12.19 -10.54 2.78
CA VAL A 469 12.86 -10.60 1.49
C VAL A 469 12.04 -11.43 0.51
N LEU A 470 11.58 -10.80 -0.57
CA LEU A 470 10.91 -11.49 -1.67
C LEU A 470 11.83 -11.51 -2.89
N ILE A 471 12.05 -12.70 -3.46
CA ILE A 471 12.94 -12.93 -4.60
C ILE A 471 12.18 -13.74 -5.65
N ASP A 472 12.18 -13.29 -6.90
CA ASP A 472 11.48 -13.99 -7.99
C ASP A 472 10.03 -14.35 -7.60
N VAL A 473 9.26 -13.34 -7.19
CA VAL A 473 7.83 -13.50 -6.87
C VAL A 473 6.99 -12.82 -7.93
N LYS A 474 6.01 -13.55 -8.45
CA LYS A 474 5.05 -13.03 -9.42
C LYS A 474 3.64 -13.16 -8.89
N VAL A 475 2.90 -12.06 -8.88
CA VAL A 475 1.51 -12.03 -8.43
C VAL A 475 0.63 -11.51 -9.56
N GLU A 476 -0.41 -12.26 -9.88
CA GLU A 476 -1.29 -11.96 -11.01
C GLU A 476 -2.77 -11.98 -10.57
N ARG A 477 -3.54 -11.03 -11.11
CA ARG A 477 -5.02 -11.05 -11.07
C ARG A 477 -5.59 -11.13 -9.66
N MET A 478 -5.00 -10.39 -8.73
CA MET A 478 -5.49 -10.29 -7.37
C MET A 478 -6.55 -9.20 -7.25
N THR A 479 -7.62 -9.46 -6.51
CA THR A 479 -8.65 -8.46 -6.21
C THR A 479 -8.96 -8.50 -4.73
N LEU A 480 -8.75 -7.37 -4.06
CA LEU A 480 -9.08 -7.16 -2.66
C LEU A 480 -10.18 -6.10 -2.58
N ILE A 481 -11.23 -6.39 -1.82
CA ILE A 481 -12.34 -5.45 -1.57
C ILE A 481 -12.52 -5.37 -0.06
N GLN A 482 -12.38 -4.18 0.53
CA GLN A 482 -12.49 -3.93 1.97
C GLN A 482 -13.53 -2.87 2.31
#